data_AF-A0A3L7VX20-F1
#
_entry.id   AF-A0A3L7VX20-F1
#
_cell.length_a   1.000
_cell.length_b   1.000
_cell.length_c   1.000
_cell.angle_alpha   90.00
_cell.angle_beta   90.00
_cell.angle_gamma   90.00
#
_symmetry.space_group_name_H-M   'P 1'
#
loop_
_entity.id
_entity.type
_entity.pdbx_description
1 polymer ?
#
loop_
_entity_poly.entity_id
_entity_poly.type
_entity_poly.pdbx_seq_one_letter_code
_entity_poly.pdbx_strand_id
1 'polypeptide(L)'
;MSKPDNATLPLPWPPVIAEARSPFTAVRVATLMLGRGRGVRERLADIADALNAAHLDWLFERRVVVDELLQLQANWFSDFRTTTGFIVEDGDQGPVVTLEDSSRMTGWLERQVAKAHEACRAELTAFAKNDRAAGDR
;
A
#
# COMPACT_ATOMS: atom_id res chain seq x y z
N MET A 1 13.41 -37.36 -16.35
CA MET A 1 13.49 -35.97 -15.85
C MET A 1 14.31 -35.99 -14.57
N SER A 2 15.53 -35.44 -14.58
CA SER A 2 16.36 -35.35 -13.38
C SER A 2 15.71 -34.42 -12.36
N LYS A 3 15.67 -34.85 -11.10
CA LYS A 3 15.14 -34.08 -9.97
C LYS A 3 16.00 -32.81 -9.82
N PRO A 4 15.41 -31.61 -9.65
CA PRO A 4 16.19 -30.40 -9.43
C PRO A 4 17.05 -30.58 -8.17
N ASP A 5 18.29 -30.09 -8.25
CA ASP A 5 19.21 -30.09 -7.12
C ASP A 5 18.72 -29.06 -6.09
N ASN A 6 18.11 -29.56 -5.02
CA ASN A 6 17.56 -28.73 -3.95
C ASN A 6 18.63 -27.86 -3.26
N ALA A 7 19.92 -28.15 -3.42
CA ALA A 7 21.01 -27.39 -2.81
C ALA A 7 21.20 -25.99 -3.42
N THR A 8 20.65 -25.71 -4.60
CA THR A 8 20.75 -24.41 -5.27
C THR A 8 19.50 -23.54 -5.14
N LEU A 9 18.46 -24.04 -4.46
CA LEU A 9 17.24 -23.26 -4.25
C LEU A 9 17.53 -22.12 -3.26
N PRO A 10 17.12 -20.87 -3.56
CA PRO A 10 17.23 -19.78 -2.60
C PRO A 10 16.41 -20.11 -1.36
N LEU A 11 16.95 -19.77 -0.19
CA LEU A 11 16.21 -19.93 1.05
C LEU A 11 14.96 -19.05 1.03
N PRO A 12 13.80 -19.56 1.45
CA PRO A 12 12.62 -18.73 1.61
C PRO A 12 12.89 -17.66 2.68
N TRP A 13 12.42 -16.45 2.44
CA TRP A 13 12.48 -15.37 3.43
C TRP A 13 11.17 -15.31 4.21
N PRO A 14 11.21 -14.92 5.50
CA PRO A 14 9.98 -14.62 6.23
C PRO A 14 9.25 -13.46 5.53
N PRO A 15 7.91 -13.42 5.60
CA PRO A 15 7.16 -12.31 5.04
C PRO A 15 7.50 -11.01 5.76
N VAL A 16 7.52 -9.91 5.01
CA VAL A 16 7.67 -8.56 5.54
C VAL A 16 6.35 -8.14 6.19
N ILE A 17 6.39 -7.79 7.47
CA ILE A 17 5.22 -7.25 8.16
C ILE A 17 5.01 -5.80 7.71
N ALA A 18 3.84 -5.50 7.16
CA ALA A 18 3.51 -4.16 6.72
C ALA A 18 3.38 -3.23 7.94
N GLU A 19 4.01 -2.05 7.85
CA GLU A 19 3.92 -1.02 8.88
C GLU A 19 3.13 0.17 8.37
N ALA A 20 2.27 0.73 9.21
CA ALA A 20 1.57 1.97 8.90
C ALA A 20 2.58 3.11 8.76
N ARG A 21 2.33 4.02 7.82
CA ARG A 21 3.17 5.17 7.44
C ARG A 21 4.54 4.80 6.83
N SER A 22 4.80 3.52 6.58
CA SER A 22 5.93 3.11 5.76
C SER A 22 5.65 3.42 4.29
N PRO A 23 6.55 4.07 3.55
CA PRO A 23 6.32 4.35 2.13
C PRO A 23 6.20 3.06 1.30
N PHE A 24 6.83 1.97 1.74
CA PHE A 24 6.73 0.66 1.08
C PHE A 24 5.35 0.00 1.28
N THR A 25 4.71 0.25 2.42
CA THR A 25 3.30 -0.14 2.62
C THR A 25 2.40 0.75 1.77
N ALA A 26 2.58 2.07 1.88
CA ALA A 26 1.75 3.06 1.20
C ALA A 26 1.71 2.87 -0.32
N VAL A 27 2.85 2.58 -0.96
CA VAL A 27 2.91 2.37 -2.41
C VAL A 27 2.10 1.15 -2.86
N ARG A 28 2.10 0.07 -2.08
CA ARG A 28 1.34 -1.15 -2.39
C ARG A 28 -0.16 -0.92 -2.21
N VAL A 29 -0.55 -0.26 -1.12
CA VAL A 29 -1.95 0.11 -0.87
C VAL A 29 -2.46 1.04 -1.97
N ALA A 30 -1.74 2.14 -2.26
CA ALA A 30 -2.13 3.08 -3.30
C ALA A 30 -2.23 2.43 -4.69
N THR A 31 -1.29 1.55 -5.03
CA THR A 31 -1.30 0.81 -6.30
C THR A 31 -2.51 -0.11 -6.41
N LEU A 32 -2.84 -0.84 -5.33
CA LEU A 32 -4.04 -1.66 -5.31
C LEU A 32 -5.30 -0.81 -5.49
N MET A 33 -5.41 0.30 -4.75
CA MET A 33 -6.57 1.20 -4.82
C MET A 33 -6.75 1.85 -6.19
N LEU A 34 -5.65 2.15 -6.89
CA LEU A 34 -5.70 2.64 -8.27
C LEU A 34 -6.47 1.69 -9.19
N GLY A 35 -6.29 0.37 -9.01
CA GLY A 35 -6.96 -0.69 -9.76
C GLY A 35 -8.37 -1.06 -9.28
N ARG A 36 -8.87 -0.51 -8.16
CA ARG A 36 -10.21 -0.82 -7.64
C ARG A 36 -11.33 -0.14 -8.41
N GLY A 37 -12.51 -0.73 -8.35
CA GLY A 37 -13.73 -0.18 -8.95
C GLY A 37 -14.04 1.21 -8.37
N ARG A 38 -14.58 2.08 -9.21
CA ARG A 38 -15.14 3.36 -8.78
C ARG A 38 -16.65 3.24 -8.61
N GLY A 39 -17.24 4.05 -7.72
CA GLY A 39 -18.66 3.98 -7.36
C GLY A 39 -19.07 2.72 -6.59
N VAL A 40 -18.11 1.85 -6.23
CA VAL A 40 -18.35 0.59 -5.53
C VAL A 40 -17.93 0.71 -4.08
N ARG A 41 -18.77 0.19 -3.18
CA ARG A 41 -18.45 0.02 -1.76
C ARG A 41 -17.72 -1.30 -1.56
N GLU A 42 -16.52 -1.26 -1.02
CA GLU A 42 -15.67 -2.43 -0.78
C GLU A 42 -15.26 -2.53 0.68
N ARG A 43 -15.24 -3.74 1.27
CA ARG A 43 -14.83 -3.90 2.68
C ARG A 43 -13.32 -3.81 2.81
N LEU A 44 -12.86 -3.19 3.88
CA LEU A 44 -11.42 -3.09 4.15
C LEU A 44 -10.77 -4.45 4.42
N ALA A 45 -11.54 -5.44 4.90
CA ALA A 45 -11.06 -6.82 5.00
C ALA A 45 -10.73 -7.41 3.63
N ASP A 46 -11.58 -7.20 2.62
CA ASP A 46 -11.36 -7.73 1.27
C ASP A 46 -10.17 -7.04 0.59
N ILE A 47 -9.93 -5.75 0.89
CA ILE A 47 -8.72 -5.03 0.47
C ILE A 47 -7.47 -5.65 1.08
N ALA A 48 -7.48 -5.96 2.39
CA ALA A 48 -6.36 -6.59 3.07
C ALA A 48 -6.06 -7.99 2.51
N ASP A 49 -7.10 -8.80 2.30
CA ASP A 49 -6.96 -10.15 1.73
C ASP A 49 -6.37 -10.08 0.31
N ALA A 50 -6.78 -9.11 -0.49
CA ALA A 50 -6.23 -8.94 -1.81
C ALA A 50 -4.79 -8.40 -1.83
N LEU A 51 -4.39 -7.56 -0.87
CA LEU A 51 -2.98 -7.19 -0.69
C LEU A 51 -2.12 -8.42 -0.35
N ASN A 52 -2.59 -9.24 0.59
CA ASN A 52 -1.91 -10.48 0.99
C ASN A 52 -1.84 -11.50 -0.16
N ALA A 53 -2.88 -11.57 -1.01
CA ALA A 53 -2.88 -12.43 -2.19
C ALA A 53 -1.94 -11.91 -3.30
N ALA A 54 -1.82 -10.59 -3.46
CA ALA A 54 -0.95 -9.98 -4.48
C ALA A 54 0.53 -9.95 -4.07
N HIS A 55 0.82 -10.01 -2.78
CA HIS A 55 2.17 -9.88 -2.22
C HIS A 55 2.43 -10.99 -1.19
N LEU A 56 2.73 -12.20 -1.66
CA LEU A 56 2.94 -13.38 -0.81
C LEU A 56 4.17 -13.27 0.11
N ASP A 57 5.07 -12.34 -0.20
CA ASP A 57 6.24 -11.98 0.60
C ASP A 57 5.93 -10.90 1.65
N TRP A 58 4.67 -10.49 1.81
CA TRP A 58 4.21 -9.48 2.76
C TRP A 58 3.03 -9.97 3.59
N LEU A 59 2.86 -9.37 4.78
CA LEU A 59 1.67 -9.52 5.61
C LEU A 59 1.07 -8.15 5.92
N PHE A 60 -0.15 -7.92 5.43
CA PHE A 60 -0.97 -6.74 5.68
C PHE A 60 -2.04 -7.06 6.71
N GLU A 61 -1.84 -6.55 7.92
CA GLU A 61 -2.88 -6.56 8.94
C GLU A 61 -3.98 -5.55 8.61
N ARG A 62 -5.23 -5.88 8.95
CA ARG A 62 -6.38 -4.99 8.70
C ARG A 62 -6.19 -3.60 9.28
N ARG A 63 -5.60 -3.48 10.48
CA ARG A 63 -5.35 -2.18 11.13
C ARG A 63 -4.43 -1.29 10.28
N VAL A 64 -3.36 -1.87 9.72
CA VAL A 64 -2.43 -1.14 8.86
C VAL A 64 -3.12 -0.68 7.59
N VAL A 65 -3.94 -1.54 6.98
CA VAL A 65 -4.73 -1.16 5.78
C VAL A 65 -5.72 -0.04 6.09
N VAL A 66 -6.40 -0.08 7.23
CA VAL A 66 -7.27 1.01 7.70
C VAL A 66 -6.49 2.32 7.83
N ASP A 67 -5.34 2.30 8.50
CA ASP A 67 -4.51 3.49 8.72
C ASP A 67 -4.05 4.11 7.39
N GLU A 68 -3.66 3.29 6.41
CA GLU A 68 -3.25 3.77 5.08
C GLU A 68 -4.42 4.34 4.26
N LEU A 69 -5.61 3.71 4.32
CA LEU A 69 -6.78 4.24 3.62
C LEU A 69 -7.30 5.53 4.24
N LEU A 70 -7.23 5.66 5.57
CA LEU A 70 -7.51 6.91 6.27
C LEU A 70 -6.50 8.00 5.88
N GLN A 71 -5.24 7.64 5.71
CA GLN A 71 -4.22 8.58 5.22
C GLN A 71 -4.51 9.03 3.78
N LEU A 72 -4.96 8.14 2.89
CA LEU A 72 -5.39 8.50 1.54
C LEU A 72 -6.61 9.42 1.57
N GLN A 73 -7.61 9.14 2.40
CA GLN A 73 -8.76 10.03 2.60
C GLN A 73 -8.33 11.42 3.10
N ALA A 74 -7.40 11.49 4.05
CA ALA A 74 -6.87 12.76 4.55
C ALA A 74 -6.12 13.54 3.45
N ASN A 75 -5.34 12.84 2.62
CA ASN A 75 -4.65 13.46 1.47
C ASN A 75 -5.66 14.00 0.46
N TRP A 76 -6.73 13.25 0.17
CA TRP A 76 -7.81 13.69 -0.73
C TRP A 76 -8.47 14.97 -0.21
N PHE A 77 -8.82 15.00 1.08
CA PHE A 77 -9.36 16.20 1.71
C PHE A 77 -8.39 17.39 1.63
N SER A 78 -7.09 17.16 1.81
CA SER A 78 -6.08 18.21 1.70
C SER A 78 -6.02 18.82 0.29
N ASP A 79 -6.03 17.96 -0.72
CA ASP A 79 -5.85 18.33 -2.13
C ASP A 79 -7.10 18.99 -2.73
N PHE A 80 -8.30 18.52 -2.37
CA PHE A 80 -9.56 18.99 -2.97
C PHE A 80 -10.48 19.76 -2.01
N ARG A 81 -10.13 19.84 -0.72
CA ARG A 81 -10.93 20.51 0.33
C ARG A 81 -12.37 20.01 0.42
N THR A 82 -12.57 18.71 0.17
CA THR A 82 -13.86 18.03 0.28
C THR A 82 -13.73 16.72 1.04
N THR A 83 -14.75 16.41 1.84
CA THR A 83 -14.87 15.13 2.55
C THR A 83 -15.56 14.05 1.71
N THR A 84 -16.08 14.42 0.53
CA THR A 84 -16.65 13.48 -0.44
C THR A 84 -15.61 13.08 -1.47
N GLY A 85 -15.70 11.85 -1.99
CA GLY A 85 -14.84 11.36 -3.07
C GLY A 85 -14.04 10.13 -2.68
N PHE A 86 -13.26 10.22 -1.60
CA PHE A 86 -12.62 9.07 -0.96
C PHE A 86 -13.20 8.92 0.44
N ILE A 87 -14.07 7.93 0.64
CA ILE A 87 -14.81 7.78 1.90
C ILE A 87 -14.48 6.43 2.53
N VAL A 88 -13.89 6.48 3.71
CA VAL A 88 -13.74 5.37 4.65
C VAL A 88 -14.72 5.62 5.79
N GLU A 89 -15.58 4.65 6.04
CA GLU A 89 -16.61 4.73 7.06
C GLU A 89 -16.94 3.36 7.63
N ASP A 90 -17.63 3.33 8.77
CA ASP A 90 -18.12 2.09 9.36
C ASP A 90 -19.25 1.50 8.50
N GLY A 91 -19.24 0.19 8.33
CA GLY A 91 -20.31 -0.57 7.68
C GLY A 91 -20.77 -1.73 8.56
N ASP A 92 -21.88 -2.35 8.18
CA ASP A 92 -22.54 -3.41 8.97
C ASP A 92 -21.64 -4.60 9.30
N GLN A 93 -20.64 -4.86 8.45
CA GLN A 93 -19.69 -5.96 8.57
C GLN A 93 -18.24 -5.48 8.78
N GLY A 94 -18.10 -4.26 9.31
CA GLY A 94 -16.82 -3.58 9.50
C GLY A 94 -16.57 -2.45 8.50
N PRO A 95 -15.42 -1.77 8.60
CA PRO A 95 -15.12 -0.60 7.79
C PRO A 95 -15.14 -0.90 6.29
N VAL A 96 -15.59 0.07 5.53
CA VAL A 96 -15.65 0.03 4.07
C VAL A 96 -15.00 1.27 3.46
N VAL A 97 -14.62 1.16 2.19
CA VAL A 97 -14.15 2.28 1.37
C VAL A 97 -15.05 2.43 0.16
N THR A 98 -15.35 3.67 -0.20
CA THR A 98 -16.02 4.03 -1.45
C THR A 98 -15.21 5.10 -2.17
N LEU A 99 -14.86 4.83 -3.42
CA LEU A 99 -14.21 5.78 -4.32
C LEU A 99 -15.25 6.37 -5.25
N GLU A 100 -15.24 7.69 -5.45
CA GLU A 100 -16.14 8.31 -6.43
C GLU A 100 -15.87 7.84 -7.86
N ASP A 101 -16.94 7.78 -8.65
CA ASP A 101 -16.89 7.49 -10.07
C ASP A 101 -16.53 8.73 -10.87
N SER A 102 -15.22 9.02 -10.91
CA SER A 102 -14.68 10.18 -11.61
C SER A 102 -13.29 9.93 -12.17
N SER A 103 -12.97 10.64 -13.26
CA SER A 103 -11.61 10.68 -13.82
C SER A 103 -10.63 11.39 -12.90
N ARG A 104 -11.08 12.37 -12.09
CA ARG A 104 -10.21 13.07 -11.13
C ARG A 104 -9.72 12.13 -10.02
N MET A 105 -10.52 11.16 -9.59
CA MET A 105 -10.10 10.14 -8.62
C MET A 105 -8.96 9.29 -9.18
N THR A 106 -9.09 8.80 -10.41
CA THR A 106 -8.03 8.02 -11.07
C THR A 106 -6.76 8.83 -11.22
N GLY A 107 -6.83 10.04 -11.80
CA GLY A 107 -5.66 10.89 -11.97
C GLY A 107 -5.03 11.32 -10.63
N TRP A 108 -5.81 11.40 -9.56
CA TRP A 108 -5.29 11.66 -8.22
C TRP A 108 -4.58 10.44 -7.62
N LEU A 109 -5.15 9.24 -7.74
CA LEU A 109 -4.51 8.00 -7.27
C LEU A 109 -3.19 7.72 -8.00
N GLU A 110 -3.11 7.99 -9.30
CA GLU A 110 -1.86 7.91 -10.07
C GLU A 110 -0.77 8.80 -9.46
N ARG A 111 -1.12 10.03 -9.04
CA ARG A 111 -0.19 10.93 -8.35
C ARG A 111 0.19 10.44 -6.95
N GLN A 112 -0.74 9.83 -6.21
CA GLN A 112 -0.42 9.25 -4.90
C GLN A 112 0.55 8.06 -5.04
N VAL A 113 0.35 7.20 -6.03
CA VAL A 113 1.28 6.10 -6.35
C VAL A 113 2.67 6.65 -6.70
N ALA A 114 2.74 7.63 -7.60
CA ALA A 114 4.02 8.26 -7.98
C ALA A 114 4.73 8.89 -6.76
N LYS A 115 3.98 9.58 -5.89
CA LYS A 115 4.52 10.18 -4.66
C LYS A 115 5.04 9.12 -3.69
N ALA A 116 4.33 8.01 -3.51
CA ALA A 116 4.78 6.90 -2.66
C ALA A 116 6.03 6.20 -3.22
N HIS A 117 6.15 6.06 -4.54
CA HIS A 117 7.37 5.58 -5.18
C HIS A 117 8.58 6.49 -4.94
N GLU A 118 8.40 7.81 -5.04
CA GLU A 118 9.47 8.77 -4.71
C GLU A 118 9.90 8.60 -3.24
N ALA A 119 8.93 8.48 -2.32
CA ALA A 119 9.22 8.28 -0.91
C ALA A 119 10.00 6.97 -0.66
N CYS A 120 9.65 5.88 -1.34
CA CYS A 120 10.41 4.62 -1.27
C CYS A 120 11.86 4.82 -1.72
N ARG A 121 12.07 5.53 -2.84
CA ARG A 121 13.42 5.79 -3.35
C ARG A 121 14.23 6.68 -2.40
N ALA A 122 13.59 7.65 -1.76
CA ALA A 122 14.22 8.50 -0.76
C ALA A 122 14.71 7.67 0.45
N GLU A 123 13.86 6.78 0.99
CA GLU A 123 14.24 5.88 2.09
C GLU A 123 15.40 4.94 1.72
N LEU A 124 15.33 4.29 0.55
CA LEU A 124 16.42 3.42 0.09
C LEU A 124 17.74 4.18 -0.10
N THR A 125 17.66 5.42 -0.61
CA THR A 125 18.84 6.27 -0.78
C THR A 125 19.41 6.69 0.57
N ALA A 126 18.57 7.02 1.54
CA ALA A 126 18.99 7.37 2.89
C ALA A 126 19.65 6.18 3.59
N PHE A 127 19.05 5.00 3.50
CA PHE A 127 19.61 3.75 4.02
C PHE A 127 21.00 3.46 3.45
N ALA A 128 21.15 3.50 2.13
CA ALA A 128 22.43 3.24 1.46
C ALA A 128 23.54 4.25 1.83
N LYS A 129 23.18 5.50 2.16
CA LYS A 129 24.14 6.51 2.63
C LYS A 129 24.56 6.27 4.08
N ASN A 130 23.62 5.92 4.95
CA ASN A 130 23.89 5.69 6.36
C ASN A 130 24.76 4.44 6.59
N ASP A 131 24.58 3.40 5.77
CA ASP A 131 25.44 2.20 5.77
C ASP A 131 26.91 2.54 5.44
N ARG A 132 27.15 3.32 4.38
CA ARG A 132 28.51 3.77 4.02
C ARG A 132 29.17 4.59 5.13
N ALA A 133 28.43 5.47 5.79
CA ALA A 133 28.95 6.29 6.88
C ALA A 133 29.25 5.49 8.16
N ALA A 134 28.62 4.33 8.36
CA ALA A 134 28.91 3.44 9.47
C ALA A 134 30.12 2.51 9.20
N GLY A 135 30.39 2.18 7.93
CA GLY A 135 31.55 1.38 7.52
C GLY A 135 32.88 2.13 7.48
N ASP A 136 32.86 3.47 7.40
CA ASP A 136 34.05 4.34 7.36
C ASP A 136 34.53 4.82 8.75
N ARG A 137 34.00 4.24 9.86
CA ARG A 137 34.42 4.56 11.24
C ARG A 137 35.16 3.42 11.93
#